data_AF-A0A521GY38-F1
#
_entry.id   AF-A0A521GY38-F1
#
_cell.length_a   1.000
_cell.length_b   1.000
_cell.length_c   1.000
_cell.angle_alpha   90.00
_cell.angle_beta   90.00
_cell.angle_gamma   90.00
#
_symmetry.space_group_name_H-M   'P 1'
#
loop_
_entity.id
_entity.type
_entity.pdbx_description
1 polymer ?
#
loop_
_entity_poly.entity_id
_entity_poly.type
_entity_poly.pdbx_seq_one_letter_code
_entity_poly.pdbx_strand_id
1 'polypeptide(L)'
;MSKSAKILLAARYAGNNGDWRSAENLYRQILNLDSENEDALNGLADSLYFQGRLQEAEIDYRAAVFSNPTNLNLRILLARYYLRLEYDQIALDVLEYILGQDPNHQQASLLICETLCRLGRIDEAHARARILLMQHGYDSKFYFYLAGTLRRTLEFNHLQQLERAGEADFTAADRRLRSRQLVHFLAGAEHDTGKERLKKLASSIWHRLDRHAVTSAPSKAPYRVGFVCHELRTHPVGRYFLSLLRAYAAQYMPDLRIHVYNVGDDLPRDPVYAEIRKIAGNHFRSLKNLPMDLVLETVRADHIDVLFDLGGHSPRSATWIFEARLAPVQIMWLGWGHTMGLPGIDSVLVDQYCAPTDRRFLAEECTVIDAPYMILPDVPTLPDKFIPPIVQNGFVTFGQPNRLDKWTPDMIVRDAAIMRELADSKMLVFHPDVAAESVRKNVRSLFAAQGIDNSRIEFIANTPTNYVDCLRRVDIVMDPIMVNGGATSMDVLAQGIPLFTVPGDQLFQRFSYAFLQYANLPQFCAKNQKDLIQKVIQFAGNADLLTEWRGGGITHTVAGSPLCDFAAYGAAWNRLIPQLVDRGHTQKLQKRM
;
A
#
# COMPACT_ATOMS: atom_id res chain seq x y z
N MET A 1 -41.57 -2.98 -13.61
CA MET A 1 -40.20 -2.92 -14.15
C MET A 1 -40.25 -3.04 -15.67
N SER A 2 -39.63 -2.10 -16.39
CA SER A 2 -39.48 -2.16 -17.85
C SER A 2 -38.65 -3.38 -18.28
N LYS A 3 -38.75 -3.81 -19.54
CA LYS A 3 -37.96 -4.93 -20.09
C LYS A 3 -36.46 -4.66 -19.93
N SER A 4 -36.01 -3.44 -20.20
CA SER A 4 -34.61 -3.02 -20.02
C SER A 4 -34.15 -3.10 -18.55
N ALA A 5 -34.97 -2.67 -17.59
CA ALA A 5 -34.63 -2.75 -16.17
C ALA A 5 -34.46 -4.20 -15.67
N LYS A 6 -35.27 -5.15 -16.18
CA LYS A 6 -35.11 -6.57 -15.85
C LYS A 6 -33.82 -7.16 -16.43
N ILE A 7 -33.49 -6.81 -17.68
CA ILE A 7 -32.24 -7.25 -18.33
C ILE A 7 -31.04 -6.68 -17.59
N LEU A 8 -31.10 -5.40 -17.17
CA LEU A 8 -30.02 -4.75 -16.42
C LEU A 8 -29.79 -5.43 -15.06
N LEU A 9 -30.86 -5.77 -14.35
CA LEU A 9 -30.75 -6.50 -13.09
C LEU A 9 -30.13 -7.90 -13.30
N ALA A 10 -30.53 -8.60 -14.37
CA ALA A 10 -29.95 -9.89 -14.73
C ALA A 10 -28.47 -9.77 -15.14
N ALA A 11 -28.10 -8.73 -15.89
CA ALA A 11 -26.73 -8.45 -16.29
C ALA A 11 -25.84 -8.17 -15.06
N ARG A 12 -26.32 -7.32 -14.15
CA ARG A 12 -25.66 -7.06 -12.86
C ARG A 12 -25.54 -8.34 -12.04
N TYR A 13 -26.58 -9.17 -11.99
CA TYR A 13 -26.54 -10.44 -11.27
C TYR A 13 -25.52 -11.42 -11.87
N ALA A 14 -25.48 -11.56 -13.19
CA ALA A 14 -24.50 -12.39 -13.90
C ALA A 14 -23.07 -11.92 -13.61
N GLY A 15 -22.80 -10.62 -13.78
CA GLY A 15 -21.48 -10.04 -13.47
C GLY A 15 -21.13 -10.20 -11.99
N ASN A 16 -22.09 -9.99 -11.08
CA ASN A 16 -21.87 -10.17 -9.64
C ASN A 16 -21.52 -11.62 -9.24
N ASN A 17 -21.86 -12.61 -10.08
CA ASN A 17 -21.52 -14.01 -9.88
C ASN A 17 -20.29 -14.45 -10.68
N GLY A 18 -19.61 -13.52 -11.37
CA GLY A 18 -18.45 -13.82 -12.21
C GLY A 18 -18.78 -14.39 -13.59
N ASP A 19 -20.05 -14.46 -14.00
CA ASP A 19 -20.44 -14.86 -15.35
C ASP A 19 -20.38 -13.65 -16.30
N TRP A 20 -19.14 -13.23 -16.60
CA TRP A 20 -18.85 -12.03 -17.39
C TRP A 20 -19.30 -12.15 -18.85
N ARG A 21 -19.34 -13.36 -19.42
CA ARG A 21 -19.83 -13.60 -20.79
C ARG A 21 -21.34 -13.38 -20.88
N SER A 22 -22.11 -13.94 -19.94
CA SER A 22 -23.55 -13.69 -19.89
C SER A 22 -23.85 -12.23 -19.57
N ALA A 23 -23.09 -11.62 -18.65
CA ALA A 23 -23.21 -10.21 -18.34
C ALA A 23 -22.98 -9.33 -19.57
N GLU A 24 -21.90 -9.56 -20.32
CA GLU A 24 -21.63 -8.87 -21.60
C GLU A 24 -22.80 -8.99 -22.57
N ASN A 25 -23.30 -10.21 -22.81
CA ASN A 25 -24.40 -10.43 -23.75
C ASN A 25 -25.66 -9.65 -23.34
N LEU A 26 -25.97 -9.61 -22.05
CA LEU A 26 -27.12 -8.87 -21.52
C LEU A 26 -26.89 -7.35 -21.59
N TYR A 27 -25.69 -6.85 -21.32
CA TYR A 27 -25.37 -5.44 -21.48
C TYR A 27 -25.42 -5.00 -22.95
N ARG A 28 -24.90 -5.80 -23.89
CA ARG A 28 -25.01 -5.53 -25.33
C ARG A 28 -26.47 -5.51 -25.79
N GLN A 29 -27.35 -6.36 -25.24
CA GLN A 29 -28.79 -6.27 -25.52
C GLN A 29 -29.41 -4.95 -25.07
N ILE A 30 -28.97 -4.40 -23.93
CA ILE A 30 -29.43 -3.08 -23.47
C ILE A 30 -28.90 -2.00 -24.40
N LEU A 31 -27.62 -2.06 -24.78
CA LEU A 31 -26.99 -1.07 -25.66
C LEU A 31 -27.55 -1.08 -27.09
N ASN A 32 -28.08 -2.21 -27.56
CA ASN A 32 -28.83 -2.28 -28.82
C ASN A 32 -30.18 -1.56 -28.75
N LEU A 33 -30.77 -1.45 -27.55
CA LEU A 33 -32.04 -0.74 -27.34
C LEU A 33 -31.82 0.74 -27.01
N ASP A 34 -30.74 1.02 -26.28
CA ASP A 34 -30.34 2.33 -25.78
C ASP A 34 -28.80 2.38 -25.74
N SER A 35 -28.19 2.85 -26.82
CA SER A 35 -26.73 2.89 -26.99
C SER A 35 -26.03 3.82 -26.00
N GLU A 36 -26.78 4.68 -25.30
CA GLU A 36 -26.26 5.65 -24.33
C GLU A 36 -26.46 5.18 -22.89
N ASN A 37 -26.97 3.97 -22.67
CA ASN A 37 -27.25 3.47 -21.35
C ASN A 37 -25.98 3.36 -20.49
N GLU A 38 -25.78 4.34 -19.60
CA GLU A 38 -24.58 4.50 -18.78
C GLU A 38 -24.25 3.27 -17.94
N ASP A 39 -25.29 2.69 -17.31
CA ASP A 39 -25.15 1.49 -16.49
C ASP A 39 -24.71 0.29 -17.32
N ALA A 40 -25.26 0.14 -18.54
CA ALA A 40 -24.88 -0.95 -19.42
C ALA A 40 -23.50 -0.76 -20.05
N LEU A 41 -23.09 0.47 -20.38
CA LEU A 41 -21.72 0.76 -20.83
C LEU A 41 -20.70 0.45 -19.73
N ASN A 42 -20.95 0.92 -18.50
CA ASN A 42 -20.05 0.65 -17.37
C ASN A 42 -20.00 -0.86 -17.04
N GLY A 43 -21.16 -1.52 -17.04
CA GLY A 43 -21.25 -2.96 -16.82
C GLY A 43 -20.59 -3.79 -17.93
N LEU A 44 -20.71 -3.38 -19.19
CA LEU A 44 -20.04 -4.00 -20.33
C LEU A 44 -18.53 -3.83 -20.23
N ALA A 45 -18.05 -2.64 -19.89
CA ALA A 45 -16.62 -2.39 -19.72
C ALA A 45 -16.02 -3.21 -18.58
N ASP A 46 -16.72 -3.35 -17.45
CA ASP A 46 -16.32 -4.25 -16.38
C ASP A 46 -16.29 -5.71 -16.87
N SER A 47 -17.30 -6.13 -17.63
CA SER A 47 -17.37 -7.49 -18.20
C SER A 47 -16.24 -7.78 -19.20
N LEU A 48 -15.89 -6.81 -20.05
CA LEU A 48 -14.78 -6.91 -21.01
C LEU A 48 -13.43 -6.87 -20.30
N TYR A 49 -13.30 -6.04 -19.26
CA TYR A 49 -12.10 -5.97 -18.41
C TYR A 49 -11.81 -7.33 -17.76
N PHE A 50 -12.80 -7.95 -17.12
CA PHE A 50 -12.61 -9.26 -16.48
C PHE A 50 -12.43 -10.42 -17.49
N GLN A 51 -12.76 -10.19 -18.76
CA GLN A 51 -12.45 -11.10 -19.87
C GLN A 51 -11.13 -10.78 -20.58
N GLY A 52 -10.31 -9.83 -20.08
CA GLY A 52 -9.04 -9.44 -20.70
C GLY A 52 -9.16 -8.69 -22.03
N ARG A 53 -10.38 -8.35 -22.47
CA ARG A 53 -10.70 -7.70 -23.75
C ARG A 53 -10.73 -6.17 -23.60
N LEU A 54 -9.64 -5.62 -23.09
CA LEU A 54 -9.55 -4.21 -22.70
C LEU A 54 -9.83 -3.27 -23.88
N GLN A 55 -9.20 -3.51 -25.03
CA GLN A 55 -9.31 -2.64 -26.22
C GLN A 55 -10.74 -2.52 -26.73
N GLU A 56 -11.55 -3.57 -26.62
CA GLU A 56 -12.95 -3.55 -27.04
C GLU A 56 -13.78 -2.61 -26.15
N ALA A 57 -13.50 -2.58 -24.85
CA ALA A 57 -14.18 -1.65 -23.94
C ALA A 57 -13.86 -0.19 -24.28
N GLU A 58 -12.62 0.10 -24.68
CA GLU A 58 -12.23 1.44 -25.13
C GLU A 58 -12.97 1.83 -26.41
N ILE A 59 -13.05 0.91 -27.38
CA ILE A 59 -13.79 1.14 -28.63
C ILE A 59 -15.26 1.44 -28.33
N ASP A 60 -15.91 0.65 -27.49
CA ASP A 60 -17.31 0.82 -27.12
C ASP A 60 -17.55 2.17 -26.42
N TYR A 61 -16.69 2.58 -25.48
CA TYR A 61 -16.79 3.90 -24.85
C TYR A 61 -16.57 5.06 -25.84
N ARG A 62 -15.55 4.96 -26.71
CA ARG A 62 -15.28 6.00 -27.70
C ARG A 62 -16.42 6.12 -28.71
N ALA A 63 -17.03 5.01 -29.11
CA ALA A 63 -18.20 4.99 -29.99
C ALA A 63 -19.43 5.64 -29.34
N ALA A 64 -19.68 5.38 -28.05
CA ALA A 64 -20.75 6.02 -27.29
C ALA A 64 -20.54 7.54 -27.17
N VAL A 65 -19.32 7.98 -26.84
CA VAL A 65 -18.95 9.41 -26.79
C VAL A 65 -19.02 10.08 -28.17
N PHE A 66 -18.64 9.37 -29.23
CA PHE A 66 -18.72 9.90 -30.60
C PHE A 66 -20.16 10.08 -31.06
N SER A 67 -21.04 9.12 -30.74
CA SER A 67 -22.47 9.17 -31.10
C SER A 67 -23.22 10.28 -30.37
N ASN A 68 -22.83 10.60 -29.13
CA ASN A 68 -23.39 11.72 -28.36
C ASN A 68 -22.27 12.58 -27.73
N PRO A 69 -21.71 13.53 -28.49
CA PRO A 69 -20.56 14.31 -28.04
C PRO A 69 -20.89 15.26 -26.88
N THR A 70 -22.17 15.59 -26.67
CA THR A 70 -22.67 16.48 -25.62
C THR A 70 -22.94 15.79 -24.28
N ASN A 71 -23.04 14.45 -24.25
CA ASN A 71 -23.27 13.72 -23.02
C ASN A 71 -21.96 13.61 -22.20
N LEU A 72 -21.85 14.45 -21.16
CA LEU A 72 -20.66 14.52 -20.31
C LEU A 72 -20.47 13.28 -19.42
N ASN A 73 -21.56 12.57 -19.05
CA ASN A 73 -21.47 11.36 -18.23
C ASN A 73 -20.74 10.23 -18.97
N LEU A 74 -20.96 10.09 -20.28
CA LEU A 74 -20.24 9.11 -21.10
C LEU A 74 -18.72 9.39 -21.09
N ARG A 75 -18.34 10.67 -21.09
CA ARG A 75 -16.93 11.09 -20.99
C ARG A 75 -16.36 10.84 -19.59
N ILE A 76 -17.15 11.00 -18.53
CA ILE A 76 -16.76 10.60 -17.17
C ILE A 76 -16.46 9.10 -17.10
N LEU A 77 -17.31 8.26 -17.70
CA LEU A 77 -17.10 6.82 -17.73
C LEU A 77 -15.81 6.46 -18.50
N LEU A 78 -15.58 7.10 -19.64
CA LEU A 78 -14.34 6.95 -20.41
C LEU A 78 -13.09 7.41 -19.62
N ALA A 79 -13.16 8.55 -18.93
CA ALA A 79 -12.06 9.02 -18.08
C ALA A 79 -11.77 8.04 -16.94
N ARG A 80 -12.80 7.52 -16.26
CA ARG A 80 -12.66 6.50 -15.22
C ARG A 80 -12.05 5.21 -15.75
N TYR A 81 -12.40 4.82 -16.97
CA TYR A 81 -11.78 3.69 -17.66
C TYR A 81 -10.29 3.93 -17.88
N TYR A 82 -9.88 5.09 -18.40
CA TYR A 82 -8.46 5.44 -18.54
C TYR A 82 -7.72 5.49 -17.20
N LEU A 83 -8.33 6.03 -16.13
CA LEU A 83 -7.75 6.00 -14.79
C LEU A 83 -7.55 4.59 -14.24
N ARG A 84 -8.43 3.64 -14.61
CA ARG A 84 -8.26 2.22 -14.27
C ARG A 84 -7.09 1.60 -15.02
N LEU A 85 -6.86 2.00 -16.26
CA LEU A 85 -5.71 1.59 -17.06
C LEU A 85 -4.43 2.37 -16.74
N GLU A 86 -4.49 3.33 -15.81
CA GLU A 86 -3.38 4.23 -15.45
C GLU A 86 -2.88 5.10 -16.61
N TYR A 87 -3.76 5.36 -17.59
CA TYR A 87 -3.53 6.37 -18.62
C TYR A 87 -3.92 7.75 -18.07
N ASP A 88 -3.25 8.15 -17.00
CA ASP A 88 -3.63 9.32 -16.19
C ASP A 88 -3.62 10.62 -16.99
N GLN A 89 -2.69 10.80 -17.94
CA GLN A 89 -2.68 12.00 -18.79
C GLN A 89 -3.87 12.03 -19.76
N ILE A 90 -4.21 10.90 -20.40
CA ILE A 90 -5.37 10.81 -21.29
C ILE A 90 -6.65 11.04 -20.50
N ALA A 91 -6.75 10.46 -19.30
CA ALA A 91 -7.87 10.72 -18.41
C ALA A 91 -7.99 12.21 -18.05
N LEU A 92 -6.87 12.88 -17.74
CA LEU A 92 -6.86 14.30 -17.44
C LEU A 92 -7.39 15.12 -18.61
N ASP A 93 -6.92 14.86 -19.83
CA ASP A 93 -7.37 15.59 -21.03
C ASP A 93 -8.88 15.44 -21.26
N VAL A 94 -9.43 14.24 -21.04
CA VAL A 94 -10.89 13.99 -21.11
C VAL A 94 -11.64 14.75 -20.02
N LEU A 95 -11.11 14.79 -18.80
CA LEU A 95 -11.75 15.48 -17.67
C LEU A 95 -11.68 17.01 -17.83
N GLU A 96 -10.59 17.55 -18.37
CA GLU A 96 -10.44 18.98 -18.67
C GLU A 96 -11.40 19.41 -19.78
N TYR A 97 -11.62 18.56 -20.80
CA TYR A 97 -12.68 18.81 -21.78
C TYR A 97 -14.06 18.95 -21.13
N ILE A 98 -14.40 18.07 -20.18
CA ILE A 98 -15.69 18.11 -19.47
C ILE A 98 -15.83 19.44 -18.73
N LEU A 99 -14.78 19.89 -18.02
CA LEU A 99 -14.80 21.18 -17.32
C LEU A 99 -14.84 22.38 -18.27
N GLY A 100 -14.34 22.25 -19.50
CA GLY A 100 -14.48 23.27 -20.53
C GLY A 100 -15.94 23.46 -20.98
N GLN A 101 -16.75 22.41 -20.90
CA GLN A 101 -18.19 22.45 -21.22
C GLN A 101 -19.05 22.83 -20.01
N ASP A 102 -18.74 22.28 -18.85
CA ASP A 102 -19.38 22.59 -17.57
C ASP A 102 -18.31 22.86 -16.49
N PRO A 103 -17.96 24.14 -16.25
CA PRO A 103 -16.96 24.52 -15.26
C PRO A 103 -17.28 24.06 -13.82
N ASN A 104 -18.55 23.78 -13.52
CA ASN A 104 -19.00 23.35 -12.20
C ASN A 104 -19.26 21.84 -12.12
N HIS A 105 -18.81 21.07 -13.12
CA HIS A 105 -19.01 19.62 -13.14
C HIS A 105 -18.26 18.93 -11.99
N GLN A 106 -18.99 18.67 -10.90
CA GLN A 106 -18.45 18.21 -9.63
C GLN A 106 -17.61 16.93 -9.75
N GLN A 107 -18.12 15.92 -10.44
CA GLN A 107 -17.43 14.63 -10.55
C GLN A 107 -16.11 14.72 -11.34
N ALA A 108 -16.07 15.53 -12.41
CA ALA A 108 -14.86 15.76 -13.18
C ALA A 108 -13.81 16.44 -12.32
N SER A 109 -14.21 17.48 -11.57
CA SER A 109 -13.35 18.23 -10.66
C SER A 109 -12.71 17.34 -9.58
N LEU A 110 -13.48 16.41 -9.00
CA LEU A 110 -12.97 15.45 -8.02
C LEU A 110 -11.97 14.45 -8.62
N LEU A 111 -12.27 13.92 -9.81
CA LEU A 111 -11.37 13.02 -10.53
C LEU A 111 -10.07 13.73 -10.96
N ILE A 112 -10.14 15.02 -11.32
CA ILE A 112 -8.97 15.83 -11.66
C ILE A 112 -8.03 15.98 -10.47
N CYS A 113 -8.53 16.29 -9.27
CA CYS A 113 -7.70 16.38 -8.06
C CYS A 113 -6.82 15.14 -7.87
N GLU A 114 -7.43 13.97 -8.02
CA GLU A 114 -6.75 12.68 -7.92
C GLU A 114 -5.77 12.47 -9.07
N THR A 115 -6.19 12.72 -10.31
CA THR A 115 -5.38 12.50 -11.51
C THR A 115 -4.12 13.36 -11.48
N LEU A 116 -4.27 14.64 -11.11
CA LEU A 116 -3.15 15.56 -10.89
C LEU A 116 -2.19 15.04 -9.80
N CYS A 117 -2.74 14.47 -8.72
CA CYS A 117 -1.93 13.80 -7.70
C CYS A 117 -1.12 12.63 -8.25
N ARG A 118 -1.68 11.78 -9.12
CA ARG A 118 -0.97 10.66 -9.75
C ARG A 118 0.14 11.14 -10.69
N LEU A 119 -0.12 12.21 -11.43
CA LEU A 119 0.83 12.87 -12.33
C LEU A 119 1.90 13.71 -11.59
N GLY A 120 1.84 13.82 -10.26
CA GLY A 120 2.77 14.63 -9.48
C GLY A 120 2.54 16.15 -9.57
N ARG A 121 1.44 16.59 -10.19
CA ARG A 121 1.02 18.00 -10.32
C ARG A 121 0.33 18.47 -9.03
N ILE A 122 1.06 18.45 -7.92
CA ILE A 122 0.51 18.60 -6.56
C ILE A 122 -0.03 20.01 -6.30
N ASP A 123 0.63 21.07 -6.78
CA ASP A 123 0.15 22.45 -6.60
C ASP A 123 -1.22 22.68 -7.26
N GLU A 124 -1.44 22.08 -8.44
CA GLU A 124 -2.71 22.18 -9.16
C GLU A 124 -3.80 21.36 -8.48
N ALA A 125 -3.45 20.15 -8.01
CA ALA A 125 -4.35 19.33 -7.21
C ALA A 125 -4.78 20.07 -5.93
N HIS A 126 -3.84 20.73 -5.27
CA HIS A 126 -4.03 21.52 -4.05
C HIS A 126 -4.98 22.69 -4.28
N ALA A 127 -4.69 23.53 -5.29
CA ALA A 127 -5.53 24.67 -5.64
C ALA A 127 -6.97 24.22 -5.95
N ARG A 128 -7.11 23.14 -6.73
CA ARG A 128 -8.43 22.58 -7.07
C ARG A 128 -9.17 22.05 -5.84
N ALA A 129 -8.49 21.32 -4.96
CA ALA A 129 -9.09 20.80 -3.73
C ALA A 129 -9.62 21.93 -2.83
N ARG A 130 -8.88 23.05 -2.71
CA ARG A 130 -9.33 24.21 -1.94
C ARG A 130 -10.55 24.89 -2.57
N ILE A 131 -10.61 25.01 -3.89
CA ILE A 131 -11.80 25.55 -4.58
C ILE A 131 -13.03 24.69 -4.28
N LEU A 132 -12.90 23.36 -4.39
CA LEU A 132 -14.00 22.43 -4.08
C LEU A 132 -14.48 22.55 -2.63
N LEU A 133 -13.55 22.65 -1.68
CA LEU A 133 -13.88 22.87 -0.26
C LEU A 133 -14.59 24.20 -0.03
N MET A 134 -14.17 25.28 -0.71
CA MET A 134 -14.83 26.59 -0.59
C MET A 134 -16.24 26.58 -1.19
N GLN A 135 -16.45 25.87 -2.30
CA GLN A 135 -17.74 25.81 -2.99
C GLN A 135 -18.76 24.90 -2.30
N HIS A 136 -18.30 23.82 -1.67
CA HIS A 136 -19.20 22.76 -1.22
C HIS A 136 -19.00 22.35 0.26
N GLY A 137 -18.07 22.98 0.97
CA GLY A 137 -17.79 22.65 2.37
C GLY A 137 -17.23 21.24 2.55
N TYR A 138 -17.46 20.68 3.74
CA TYR A 138 -16.94 19.36 4.15
C TYR A 138 -17.98 18.26 3.98
N ASP A 139 -18.43 18.03 2.75
CA ASP A 139 -19.34 16.94 2.43
C ASP A 139 -18.59 15.58 2.44
N SER A 140 -19.20 14.57 3.05
CA SER A 140 -18.68 13.20 3.16
C SER A 140 -18.30 12.61 1.80
N LYS A 141 -19.03 12.97 0.74
CA LYS A 141 -18.78 12.46 -0.63
C LYS A 141 -17.45 12.90 -1.21
N PHE A 142 -16.87 14.01 -0.71
CA PHE A 142 -15.58 14.51 -1.17
C PHE A 142 -14.39 13.94 -0.41
N TYR A 143 -14.62 13.37 0.78
CA TYR A 143 -13.56 12.87 1.63
C TYR A 143 -12.59 11.96 0.86
N PHE A 144 -13.11 10.99 0.11
CA PHE A 144 -12.29 9.99 -0.60
C PHE A 144 -11.47 10.55 -1.76
N TYR A 145 -11.85 11.70 -2.31
CA TYR A 145 -11.14 12.35 -3.41
C TYR A 145 -10.16 13.40 -2.90
N LEU A 146 -10.55 14.17 -1.89
CA LEU A 146 -9.76 15.31 -1.40
C LEU A 146 -8.79 14.93 -0.29
N ALA A 147 -9.10 13.94 0.56
CA ALA A 147 -8.21 13.53 1.65
C ALA A 147 -6.82 13.10 1.15
N GLY A 148 -6.73 12.51 -0.05
CA GLY A 148 -5.46 12.16 -0.67
C GLY A 148 -4.58 13.38 -0.93
N THR A 149 -5.15 14.40 -1.57
CA THR A 149 -4.47 15.66 -1.83
C THR A 149 -4.11 16.37 -0.51
N LEU A 150 -5.07 16.51 0.40
CA LEU A 150 -4.88 17.24 1.67
C LEU A 150 -3.81 16.60 2.56
N ARG A 151 -3.74 15.25 2.59
CA ARG A 151 -2.66 14.53 3.30
C ARG A 151 -1.28 14.82 2.68
N ARG A 152 -1.18 14.79 1.34
CA ARG A 152 0.08 15.07 0.63
C ARG A 152 0.53 16.52 0.80
N THR A 153 -0.41 17.44 0.97
CA THR A 153 -0.15 18.87 1.20
C THR A 153 -0.15 19.26 2.68
N LEU A 154 -0.35 18.31 3.60
CA LEU A 154 -0.37 18.54 5.06
C LEU A 154 -1.38 19.60 5.54
N GLU A 155 -2.55 19.65 4.90
CA GLU A 155 -3.67 20.53 5.26
C GLU A 155 -4.51 19.92 6.40
N PHE A 156 -3.89 19.71 7.57
CA PHE A 156 -4.46 18.92 8.67
C PHE A 156 -5.84 19.40 9.15
N ASN A 157 -6.08 20.71 9.20
CA ASN A 157 -7.36 21.27 9.64
C ASN A 157 -8.51 20.93 8.69
N HIS A 158 -8.27 20.98 7.38
CA HIS A 158 -9.25 20.60 6.37
C HIS A 158 -9.46 19.08 6.36
N LEU A 159 -8.38 18.32 6.50
CA LEU A 159 -8.42 16.86 6.58
C LEU A 159 -9.28 16.39 7.76
N GLN A 160 -9.04 16.93 8.97
CA GLN A 160 -9.80 16.54 10.16
C GLN A 160 -11.30 16.81 10.02
N GLN A 161 -11.68 17.92 9.38
CA GLN A 161 -13.08 18.25 9.13
C GLN A 161 -13.73 17.30 8.12
N LEU A 162 -13.03 16.96 7.02
CA LEU A 162 -13.53 15.95 6.08
C LEU A 162 -13.60 14.55 6.68
N GLU A 163 -12.63 14.15 7.53
CA GLU A 163 -12.64 12.86 8.21
C GLU A 163 -13.90 12.72 9.05
N ARG A 164 -14.21 13.72 9.90
CA ARG A 164 -15.43 13.73 10.72
C ARG A 164 -16.70 13.63 9.88
N ALA A 165 -16.75 14.31 8.73
CA ALA A 165 -17.88 14.22 7.82
C ALA A 165 -17.99 12.83 7.17
N GLY A 166 -16.86 12.24 6.75
CA GLY A 166 -16.81 10.91 6.12
C GLY A 166 -17.17 9.77 7.07
N GLU A 167 -16.86 9.88 8.36
CA GLU A 167 -17.24 8.89 9.37
C GLU A 167 -18.75 8.73 9.54
N ALA A 168 -19.52 9.78 9.30
CA ALA A 168 -20.97 9.78 9.45
C ALA A 168 -21.71 9.06 8.30
N ASP A 169 -21.09 8.88 7.13
CA ASP A 169 -21.78 8.47 5.89
C ASP A 169 -20.99 7.43 5.07
N PHE A 170 -20.42 6.45 5.77
CA PHE A 170 -19.52 5.44 5.18
C PHE A 170 -20.22 4.49 4.18
N THR A 171 -21.55 4.42 4.18
CA THR A 171 -22.34 3.47 3.37
C THR A 171 -22.48 3.86 1.90
N ALA A 172 -22.26 5.13 1.55
CA ALA A 172 -22.41 5.66 0.19
C ALA A 172 -21.09 5.75 -0.60
N ALA A 173 -19.96 5.55 0.05
CA ALA A 173 -18.64 5.72 -0.53
C ALA A 173 -18.31 4.61 -1.53
N ASP A 174 -17.87 5.03 -2.72
CA ASP A 174 -17.55 4.20 -3.88
C ASP A 174 -16.85 2.88 -3.52
N ARG A 175 -17.33 1.80 -4.15
CA ARG A 175 -16.82 0.42 -4.07
C ARG A 175 -15.32 0.29 -4.37
N ARG A 176 -14.68 1.36 -4.83
CA ARG A 176 -13.27 1.43 -5.20
C ARG A 176 -12.45 2.15 -4.14
N LEU A 177 -12.66 1.82 -2.86
CA LEU A 177 -11.89 2.42 -1.79
C LEU A 177 -10.40 2.27 -2.08
N ARG A 178 -9.74 3.42 -2.17
CA ARG A 178 -8.32 3.54 -2.48
C ARG A 178 -7.55 3.08 -1.26
N SER A 179 -6.79 1.98 -1.37
CA SER A 179 -5.82 1.45 -0.37
C SER A 179 -5.39 2.47 0.68
N ARG A 180 -4.84 3.60 0.22
CA ARG A 180 -4.20 4.59 1.08
C ARG A 180 -5.16 5.27 2.05
N GLN A 181 -6.37 5.63 1.61
CA GLN A 181 -7.36 6.24 2.51
C GLN A 181 -7.89 5.22 3.51
N LEU A 182 -7.98 3.96 3.08
CA LEU A 182 -8.41 2.87 3.94
C LEU A 182 -7.42 2.64 5.10
N VAL A 183 -6.11 2.66 4.86
CA VAL A 183 -5.11 2.53 5.94
C VAL A 183 -5.24 3.64 6.98
N HIS A 184 -5.34 4.90 6.57
CA HIS A 184 -5.42 6.01 7.52
C HIS A 184 -6.73 6.02 8.30
N PHE A 185 -7.82 5.69 7.62
CA PHE A 185 -9.12 5.53 8.25
C PHE A 185 -9.12 4.42 9.31
N LEU A 186 -8.41 3.33 9.06
CA LEU A 186 -8.24 2.24 10.03
C LEU A 186 -7.31 2.63 11.18
N ALA A 187 -6.24 3.35 10.86
CA ALA A 187 -5.27 3.80 11.86
C ALA A 187 -5.89 4.72 12.91
N GLY A 188 -6.86 5.57 12.52
CA GLY A 188 -7.60 6.45 13.43
C GLY A 188 -8.79 5.80 14.15
N ALA A 189 -9.16 4.56 13.82
CA ALA A 189 -10.34 3.92 14.36
C ALA A 189 -10.05 3.19 15.69
N GLU A 190 -10.97 3.31 16.65
CA GLU A 190 -10.97 2.48 17.86
C GLU A 190 -11.24 1.00 17.50
N HIS A 191 -10.80 0.08 18.37
CA HIS A 191 -10.56 -1.34 18.05
C HIS A 191 -11.72 -2.04 17.32
N ASP A 192 -12.96 -1.89 17.83
CA ASP A 192 -14.12 -2.58 17.26
C ASP A 192 -14.71 -1.86 16.03
N THR A 193 -14.48 -0.55 15.91
CA THR A 193 -15.03 0.26 14.82
C THR A 193 -14.34 -0.01 13.50
N GLY A 194 -13.00 -0.10 13.47
CA GLY A 194 -12.23 -0.35 12.24
C GLY A 194 -12.56 -1.70 11.59
N LYS A 195 -12.71 -2.75 12.41
CA LYS A 195 -13.06 -4.11 11.97
C LYS A 195 -14.48 -4.19 11.41
N GLU A 196 -15.47 -3.63 12.08
CA GLU A 196 -16.85 -3.64 11.57
C GLU A 196 -17.03 -2.75 10.34
N ARG A 197 -16.30 -1.63 10.25
CA ARG A 197 -16.24 -0.78 9.06
C ARG A 197 -15.66 -1.55 7.86
N LEU A 198 -14.57 -2.30 8.03
CA LEU A 198 -14.00 -3.14 6.98
C LEU A 198 -14.87 -4.33 6.59
N LYS A 199 -15.54 -5.00 7.54
CA LYS A 199 -16.48 -6.08 7.20
C LYS A 199 -17.65 -5.56 6.38
N LYS A 200 -18.23 -4.42 6.76
CA LYS A 200 -19.29 -3.73 5.98
C LYS A 200 -18.80 -3.35 4.59
N LEU A 201 -17.56 -2.89 4.49
CA LEU A 201 -16.94 -2.59 3.21
C LEU A 201 -16.70 -3.87 2.37
N ALA A 202 -16.02 -4.87 2.91
CA ALA A 202 -15.72 -6.09 2.19
C ALA A 202 -17.00 -6.81 1.71
N SER A 203 -18.06 -6.78 2.52
CA SER A 203 -19.37 -7.31 2.13
C SER A 203 -20.12 -6.46 1.09
N SER A 204 -19.82 -5.16 0.96
CA SER A 204 -20.45 -4.27 -0.02
C SER A 204 -19.71 -4.20 -1.34
N ILE A 205 -18.39 -4.45 -1.33
CA ILE A 205 -17.58 -4.43 -2.53
C ILE A 205 -17.49 -5.82 -3.19
N TRP A 206 -17.41 -6.90 -2.41
CA TRP A 206 -16.89 -8.14 -2.96
C TRP A 206 -17.94 -9.20 -3.30
N HIS A 207 -17.67 -9.82 -4.44
CA HIS A 207 -18.56 -10.70 -5.15
C HIS A 207 -18.56 -12.07 -4.47
N ARG A 208 -19.74 -12.69 -4.38
CA ARG A 208 -19.84 -14.11 -4.02
C ARG A 208 -19.40 -14.94 -5.23
N LEU A 209 -18.09 -14.97 -5.50
CA LEU A 209 -17.51 -15.95 -6.40
C LEU A 209 -17.85 -17.35 -5.88
N ASP A 210 -18.13 -18.27 -6.80
CA ASP A 210 -18.51 -19.62 -6.43
C ASP A 210 -17.36 -20.31 -5.69
N ARG A 211 -17.56 -20.51 -4.38
CA ARG A 211 -16.55 -21.05 -3.46
C ARG A 211 -16.50 -22.55 -3.61
N HIS A 212 -15.91 -23.01 -4.71
CA HIS A 212 -15.51 -24.40 -4.82
C HIS A 212 -14.31 -24.62 -3.90
N ALA A 213 -14.58 -25.02 -2.66
CA ALA A 213 -13.53 -25.35 -1.71
C ALA A 213 -12.57 -26.35 -2.34
N VAL A 214 -11.28 -26.03 -2.39
CA VAL A 214 -10.25 -27.00 -2.80
C VAL A 214 -10.28 -28.16 -1.80
N THR A 215 -10.76 -29.31 -2.27
CA THR A 215 -10.87 -30.56 -1.52
C THR A 215 -9.70 -31.49 -1.83
N SER A 216 -8.47 -30.98 -1.75
CA SER A 216 -7.28 -31.85 -1.79
C SER A 216 -6.95 -32.40 -0.39
N ALA A 217 -6.55 -33.68 -0.36
CA ALA A 217 -5.87 -34.27 0.78
C ALA A 217 -4.52 -33.55 1.03
N PRO A 218 -3.93 -33.67 2.24
CA PRO A 218 -2.62 -33.07 2.51
C PRO A 218 -1.57 -33.51 1.51
N SER A 219 -0.96 -32.53 0.86
CA SER A 219 0.26 -32.75 0.10
C SER A 219 1.36 -33.18 1.05
N LYS A 220 2.12 -34.21 0.66
CA LYS A 220 3.43 -34.46 1.24
C LYS A 220 4.46 -33.60 0.51
N ALA A 221 5.60 -33.32 1.16
CA ALA A 221 6.69 -32.58 0.56
C ALA A 221 7.05 -33.11 -0.85
N PRO A 222 7.38 -32.23 -1.82
CA PRO A 222 7.52 -30.78 -1.67
C PRO A 222 6.18 -30.04 -1.59
N TYR A 223 6.03 -29.17 -0.58
CA TYR A 223 4.88 -28.30 -0.38
C TYR A 223 4.88 -27.16 -1.40
N ARG A 224 3.74 -26.92 -2.04
CA ARG A 224 3.60 -25.89 -3.08
C ARG A 224 3.13 -24.59 -2.44
N VAL A 225 4.00 -23.58 -2.48
CA VAL A 225 3.76 -22.28 -1.86
C VAL A 225 3.60 -21.23 -2.95
N GLY A 226 2.43 -20.61 -3.04
CA GLY A 226 2.13 -19.59 -4.04
C GLY A 226 2.23 -18.17 -3.46
N PHE A 227 2.75 -17.24 -4.24
CA PHE A 227 2.80 -15.81 -3.88
C PHE A 227 2.16 -14.97 -5.00
N VAL A 228 1.12 -14.19 -4.68
CA VAL A 228 0.42 -13.31 -5.63
C VAL A 228 0.80 -11.87 -5.38
N CYS A 229 1.27 -11.17 -6.42
CA CYS A 229 1.71 -9.78 -6.28
C CYS A 229 1.57 -8.97 -7.58
N HIS A 230 1.29 -7.67 -7.47
CA HIS A 230 1.25 -6.71 -8.58
C HIS A 230 2.49 -5.79 -8.64
N GLU A 231 3.43 -5.93 -7.70
CA GLU A 231 4.57 -5.02 -7.50
C GLU A 231 5.93 -5.74 -7.51
N LEU A 232 6.07 -6.78 -8.34
CA LEU A 232 7.30 -7.58 -8.48
C LEU A 232 8.39 -6.84 -9.28
N ARG A 233 8.81 -5.67 -8.79
CA ARG A 233 9.76 -4.75 -9.44
C ARG A 233 10.62 -4.05 -8.39
N THR A 234 11.39 -3.04 -8.78
CA THR A 234 12.11 -2.12 -7.89
C THR A 234 11.13 -1.26 -7.08
N HIS A 235 10.42 -1.93 -6.19
CA HIS A 235 9.37 -1.46 -5.31
C HIS A 235 9.59 -2.18 -3.96
N PRO A 236 9.22 -1.57 -2.82
CA PRO A 236 9.30 -2.21 -1.51
C PRO A 236 8.91 -3.71 -1.49
N VAL A 237 7.68 -4.04 -1.86
CA VAL A 237 7.20 -5.44 -1.84
C VAL A 237 8.10 -6.37 -2.65
N GLY A 238 8.45 -6.00 -3.89
CA GLY A 238 9.35 -6.81 -4.74
C GLY A 238 10.74 -7.00 -4.11
N ARG A 239 11.36 -5.94 -3.60
CA ARG A 239 12.70 -5.98 -2.98
C ARG A 239 12.74 -6.94 -1.78
N TYR A 240 11.77 -6.86 -0.90
CA TYR A 240 11.75 -7.66 0.33
C TYR A 240 11.24 -9.09 0.11
N PHE A 241 10.35 -9.29 -0.87
CA PHE A 241 10.00 -10.64 -1.33
C PHE A 241 11.19 -11.34 -1.97
N LEU A 242 12.00 -10.62 -2.76
CA LEU A 242 13.24 -11.14 -3.32
C LEU A 242 14.21 -11.61 -2.23
N SER A 243 14.25 -10.99 -1.05
CA SER A 243 15.06 -11.47 0.08
C SER A 243 14.68 -12.89 0.51
N LEU A 244 13.38 -13.23 0.55
CA LEU A 244 12.91 -14.59 0.82
C LEU A 244 13.36 -15.56 -0.28
N LEU A 245 13.24 -15.17 -1.55
CA LEU A 245 13.64 -16.02 -2.67
C LEU A 245 15.15 -16.27 -2.68
N ARG A 246 15.97 -15.27 -2.32
CA ARG A 246 17.41 -15.42 -2.14
C ARG A 246 17.75 -16.38 -1.00
N ALA A 247 17.06 -16.28 0.14
CA ALA A 247 17.20 -17.23 1.25
C ALA A 247 16.84 -18.67 0.83
N TYR A 248 15.74 -18.83 0.10
CA TYR A 248 15.32 -20.13 -0.47
C TYR A 248 16.36 -20.72 -1.42
N ALA A 249 16.86 -19.91 -2.36
CA ALA A 249 17.85 -20.36 -3.34
C ALA A 249 19.21 -20.70 -2.70
N ALA A 250 19.63 -19.95 -1.68
CA ALA A 250 20.92 -20.14 -1.01
C ALA A 250 20.96 -21.39 -0.12
N GLN A 251 19.87 -21.73 0.57
CA GLN A 251 19.84 -22.85 1.51
C GLN A 251 19.47 -24.19 0.87
N TYR A 252 18.96 -24.19 -0.36
CA TYR A 252 18.35 -25.36 -1.00
C TYR A 252 17.31 -26.01 -0.07
N MET A 253 16.06 -25.54 -0.15
CA MET A 253 14.93 -26.11 0.59
C MET A 253 14.14 -27.08 -0.30
N PRO A 254 14.54 -28.36 -0.43
CA PRO A 254 13.88 -29.30 -1.33
C PRO A 254 12.42 -29.57 -0.96
N ASP A 255 12.03 -29.31 0.30
CA ASP A 255 10.68 -29.53 0.80
C ASP A 255 9.69 -28.45 0.36
N LEU A 256 10.15 -27.35 -0.22
CA LEU A 256 9.29 -26.27 -0.71
C LEU A 256 9.43 -26.11 -2.22
N ARG A 257 8.31 -25.91 -2.90
CA ARG A 257 8.24 -25.49 -4.31
C ARG A 257 7.53 -24.14 -4.39
N ILE A 258 8.28 -23.11 -4.77
CA ILE A 258 7.76 -21.74 -4.82
C ILE A 258 7.14 -21.46 -6.19
N HIS A 259 5.88 -21.02 -6.18
CA HIS A 259 5.15 -20.50 -7.32
C HIS A 259 4.96 -18.98 -7.16
N VAL A 260 5.23 -18.22 -8.22
CA VAL A 260 5.11 -16.76 -8.21
C VAL A 260 4.10 -16.34 -9.28
N TYR A 261 3.07 -15.62 -8.86
CA TYR A 261 2.00 -15.13 -9.71
C TYR A 261 2.07 -13.60 -9.82
N ASN A 262 2.58 -13.11 -10.95
CA ASN A 262 2.60 -11.69 -11.26
C ASN A 262 1.25 -11.26 -11.83
N VAL A 263 0.50 -10.46 -11.10
CA VAL A 263 -0.74 -9.81 -11.59
C VAL A 263 -0.50 -8.34 -12.02
N GLY A 264 0.75 -7.87 -11.94
CA GLY A 264 1.19 -6.54 -12.36
C GLY A 264 1.92 -6.54 -13.70
N ASP A 265 2.62 -5.45 -14.02
CA ASP A 265 3.34 -5.32 -15.29
C ASP A 265 4.48 -6.33 -15.42
N ASP A 266 4.69 -6.83 -16.63
CA ASP A 266 5.89 -7.60 -16.96
C ASP A 266 7.04 -6.66 -17.28
N LEU A 267 8.08 -6.70 -16.44
CA LEU A 267 9.17 -5.73 -16.45
C LEU A 267 10.53 -6.44 -16.55
N PRO A 268 10.84 -7.14 -17.66
CA PRO A 268 12.05 -7.97 -17.76
C PRO A 268 13.37 -7.20 -17.66
N ARG A 269 13.35 -5.87 -17.80
CA ARG A 269 14.51 -4.98 -17.62
C ARG A 269 14.68 -4.48 -16.19
N ASP A 270 13.65 -4.61 -15.35
CA ASP A 270 13.77 -4.29 -13.93
C ASP A 270 14.58 -5.38 -13.23
N PRO A 271 15.63 -5.02 -12.47
CA PRO A 271 16.55 -6.01 -11.88
C PRO A 271 15.87 -6.92 -10.87
N VAL A 272 14.93 -6.40 -10.07
CA VAL A 272 14.20 -7.18 -9.08
C VAL A 272 13.27 -8.17 -9.78
N TYR A 273 12.51 -7.71 -10.78
CA TYR A 273 11.65 -8.59 -11.59
C TYR A 273 12.46 -9.71 -12.25
N ALA A 274 13.58 -9.36 -12.89
CA ALA A 274 14.42 -10.32 -13.60
C ALA A 274 14.99 -11.39 -12.66
N GLU A 275 15.41 -11.01 -11.46
CA GLU A 275 15.94 -11.94 -10.46
C GLU A 275 14.85 -12.84 -9.86
N ILE A 276 13.69 -12.28 -9.52
CA ILE A 276 12.53 -13.06 -9.07
C ILE A 276 12.16 -14.12 -10.11
N ARG A 277 12.05 -13.73 -11.38
CA ARG A 277 11.74 -14.64 -12.48
C ARG A 277 12.80 -15.71 -12.66
N LYS A 278 14.09 -15.35 -12.51
CA LYS A 278 15.20 -16.31 -12.58
C LYS A 278 15.12 -17.37 -11.47
N ILE A 279 14.86 -16.95 -10.22
CA ILE A 279 14.79 -17.87 -9.08
C ILE A 279 13.55 -18.77 -9.17
N ALA A 280 12.39 -18.21 -9.51
CA ALA A 280 11.15 -18.96 -9.64
C ALA A 280 11.13 -19.90 -10.86
N GLY A 281 11.91 -19.61 -11.91
CA GLY A 281 12.06 -20.45 -13.08
C GLY A 281 10.72 -20.78 -13.76
N ASN A 282 10.46 -22.07 -13.98
CA ASN A 282 9.22 -22.56 -14.61
C ASN A 282 7.95 -22.36 -13.75
N HIS A 283 8.10 -21.92 -12.50
CA HIS A 283 6.99 -21.66 -11.58
C HIS A 283 6.65 -20.16 -11.47
N PHE A 284 7.27 -19.31 -12.29
CA PHE A 284 6.84 -17.93 -12.49
C PHE A 284 5.72 -17.85 -13.53
N ARG A 285 4.60 -17.23 -13.18
CA ARG A 285 3.47 -17.00 -14.09
C ARG A 285 3.12 -15.52 -14.15
N SER A 286 3.12 -14.97 -15.36
CA SER A 286 2.46 -13.68 -15.62
C SER A 286 0.98 -13.92 -15.87
N LEU A 287 0.15 -13.26 -15.08
CA LEU A 287 -1.31 -13.32 -15.12
C LEU A 287 -1.93 -11.99 -15.57
N LYS A 288 -1.09 -11.01 -15.90
CA LYS A 288 -1.56 -9.69 -16.32
C LYS A 288 -2.40 -9.80 -17.59
N ASN A 289 -3.52 -9.07 -17.60
CA ASN A 289 -4.48 -9.01 -18.70
C ASN A 289 -5.09 -10.36 -19.10
N LEU A 290 -4.86 -11.43 -18.33
CA LEU A 290 -5.54 -12.69 -18.57
C LEU A 290 -7.00 -12.59 -18.12
N PRO A 291 -7.92 -13.24 -18.84
CA PRO A 291 -9.29 -13.44 -18.37
C PRO A 291 -9.33 -14.05 -16.97
N MET A 292 -10.29 -13.61 -16.14
CA MET A 292 -10.43 -14.05 -14.75
C MET A 292 -10.55 -15.58 -14.63
N ASP A 293 -11.36 -16.21 -15.49
CA ASP A 293 -11.52 -17.67 -15.54
C ASP A 293 -10.18 -18.38 -15.77
N LEU A 294 -9.40 -17.90 -16.75
CA LEU A 294 -8.08 -18.46 -17.05
C LEU A 294 -7.09 -18.26 -15.88
N VAL A 295 -7.14 -17.13 -15.19
CA VAL A 295 -6.33 -16.90 -13.98
C VAL A 295 -6.69 -17.92 -12.89
N LEU A 296 -7.98 -18.08 -12.60
CA LEU A 296 -8.44 -19.01 -11.58
C LEU A 296 -8.09 -20.46 -11.94
N GLU A 297 -8.26 -20.86 -13.20
CA GLU A 297 -7.87 -22.18 -13.70
C GLU A 297 -6.36 -22.41 -13.59
N THR A 298 -5.56 -21.42 -13.97
CA THR A 298 -4.09 -21.49 -13.92
C THR A 298 -3.59 -21.72 -12.49
N VAL A 299 -4.07 -20.93 -11.53
CA VAL A 299 -3.67 -21.08 -10.12
C VAL A 299 -4.21 -22.38 -9.53
N ARG A 300 -5.44 -22.79 -9.88
CA ARG A 300 -6.03 -24.05 -9.42
C ARG A 300 -5.27 -25.28 -9.92
N ALA A 301 -4.79 -25.25 -11.17
CA ALA A 301 -4.02 -26.33 -11.78
C ALA A 301 -2.65 -26.56 -11.11
N ASP A 302 -2.11 -25.55 -10.44
CA ASP A 302 -0.85 -25.67 -9.69
C ASP A 302 -1.01 -26.39 -8.34
N HIS A 303 -2.25 -26.59 -7.87
CA HIS A 303 -2.57 -27.30 -6.62
C HIS A 303 -1.77 -26.76 -5.42
N ILE A 304 -1.81 -25.43 -5.24
CA ILE A 304 -1.10 -24.72 -4.16
C ILE A 304 -1.62 -25.13 -2.78
N ASP A 305 -0.71 -25.39 -1.85
CA ASP A 305 -1.00 -25.77 -0.47
C ASP A 305 -1.20 -24.55 0.43
N VAL A 306 -0.32 -23.55 0.27
CA VAL A 306 -0.37 -22.28 1.00
C VAL A 306 -0.22 -21.14 0.00
N LEU A 307 -1.20 -20.23 -0.06
CA LEU A 307 -1.20 -19.09 -0.97
C LEU A 307 -1.08 -17.77 -0.19
N PHE A 308 -0.07 -16.97 -0.53
CA PHE A 308 0.21 -15.67 0.09
C PHE A 308 -0.25 -14.52 -0.79
N ASP A 309 -1.04 -13.61 -0.22
CA ASP A 309 -1.31 -12.29 -0.79
C ASP A 309 -0.20 -11.32 -0.39
N LEU A 310 0.48 -10.75 -1.38
CA LEU A 310 1.53 -9.74 -1.16
C LEU A 310 1.07 -8.31 -1.44
N GLY A 311 -0.17 -8.11 -1.91
CA GLY A 311 -0.62 -6.83 -2.45
C GLY A 311 -1.62 -6.05 -1.59
N GLY A 312 -2.36 -6.74 -0.74
CA GLY A 312 -3.53 -6.27 0.01
C GLY A 312 -4.47 -5.36 -0.78
N HIS A 313 -5.11 -4.38 -0.11
CA HIS A 313 -6.12 -3.47 -0.69
C HIS A 313 -5.60 -2.39 -1.66
N SER A 314 -4.55 -2.68 -2.42
CA SER A 314 -3.98 -1.82 -3.46
C SER A 314 -4.91 -1.59 -4.66
N PRO A 315 -4.69 -0.54 -5.48
CA PRO A 315 -5.53 -0.27 -6.66
C PRO A 315 -5.54 -1.40 -7.69
N ARG A 316 -4.44 -2.17 -7.78
CA ARG A 316 -4.28 -3.36 -8.64
C ARG A 316 -4.47 -4.68 -7.88
N SER A 317 -5.14 -4.63 -6.73
CA SER A 317 -5.30 -5.81 -5.88
C SER A 317 -6.05 -6.93 -6.60
N ALA A 318 -5.50 -8.14 -6.52
CA ALA A 318 -6.11 -9.34 -7.06
C ALA A 318 -6.78 -10.16 -5.94
N THR A 319 -7.43 -9.46 -4.99
CA THR A 319 -8.07 -10.05 -3.80
C THR A 319 -9.12 -11.10 -4.15
N TRP A 320 -9.76 -10.98 -5.31
CA TRP A 320 -10.70 -11.94 -5.87
C TRP A 320 -10.10 -13.35 -6.08
N ILE A 321 -8.78 -13.47 -6.30
CA ILE A 321 -8.09 -14.77 -6.36
C ILE A 321 -8.23 -15.51 -5.03
N PHE A 322 -8.16 -14.78 -3.91
CA PHE A 322 -8.26 -15.35 -2.58
C PHE A 322 -9.71 -15.66 -2.19
N GLU A 323 -10.67 -14.89 -2.66
CA GLU A 323 -12.08 -15.21 -2.43
C GLU A 323 -12.53 -16.51 -3.12
N ALA A 324 -11.91 -16.83 -4.26
CA ALA A 324 -12.11 -18.09 -4.96
C ALA A 324 -11.52 -19.31 -4.22
N ARG A 325 -10.84 -19.11 -3.08
CA ARG A 325 -10.34 -20.18 -2.18
C ARG A 325 -9.50 -21.22 -2.91
N LEU A 326 -8.51 -20.75 -3.69
CA LEU A 326 -7.66 -21.58 -4.55
C LEU A 326 -6.58 -22.38 -3.82
N ALA A 327 -6.38 -22.14 -2.52
CA ALA A 327 -5.53 -22.97 -1.67
C ALA A 327 -6.21 -23.31 -0.34
N PRO A 328 -5.86 -24.45 0.31
CA PRO A 328 -6.32 -24.80 1.64
C PRO A 328 -6.06 -23.75 2.72
N VAL A 329 -4.91 -23.08 2.63
CA VAL A 329 -4.49 -22.03 3.56
C VAL A 329 -4.14 -20.79 2.76
N GLN A 330 -4.70 -19.66 3.14
CA GLN A 330 -4.48 -18.39 2.47
C GLN A 330 -4.12 -17.28 3.45
N ILE A 331 -2.97 -16.65 3.26
CA ILE A 331 -2.35 -15.75 4.25
C ILE A 331 -2.04 -14.41 3.61
N MET A 332 -2.30 -13.32 4.31
CA MET A 332 -1.82 -12.00 3.90
C MET A 332 -0.42 -11.76 4.49
N TRP A 333 0.52 -11.31 3.66
CA TRP A 333 1.86 -10.92 4.10
C TRP A 333 2.42 -9.75 3.27
N LEU A 334 3.28 -8.95 3.88
CA LEU A 334 4.15 -7.94 3.28
C LEU A 334 3.49 -6.63 2.85
N GLY A 335 2.74 -6.59 1.74
CA GLY A 335 2.35 -5.33 1.09
C GLY A 335 1.24 -4.52 1.76
N TRP A 336 0.56 -5.10 2.75
CA TRP A 336 -0.53 -4.46 3.48
C TRP A 336 -0.37 -4.68 4.98
N GLY A 337 -0.32 -3.58 5.72
CA GLY A 337 0.02 -3.58 7.15
C GLY A 337 -1.18 -3.64 8.10
N HIS A 338 -2.34 -4.12 7.63
CA HIS A 338 -3.58 -4.17 8.42
C HIS A 338 -4.43 -5.38 8.02
N THR A 339 -5.54 -5.62 8.71
CA THR A 339 -6.57 -6.56 8.29
C THR A 339 -7.05 -6.33 6.84
N MET A 340 -7.31 -7.43 6.15
CA MET A 340 -7.94 -7.46 4.82
C MET A 340 -9.47 -7.42 4.93
N GLY A 341 -10.04 -7.95 6.01
CA GLY A 341 -11.49 -8.07 6.18
C GLY A 341 -12.14 -9.01 5.16
N LEU A 342 -11.35 -9.87 4.50
CA LEU A 342 -11.81 -10.75 3.43
C LEU A 342 -12.06 -12.16 3.96
N PRO A 343 -13.23 -12.77 3.71
CA PRO A 343 -13.49 -14.17 4.09
C PRO A 343 -12.56 -15.21 3.44
N GLY A 344 -11.90 -14.81 2.34
CA GLY A 344 -10.91 -15.63 1.63
C GLY A 344 -9.57 -15.72 2.35
N ILE A 345 -9.21 -14.77 3.21
CA ILE A 345 -7.92 -14.77 3.93
C ILE A 345 -8.12 -15.39 5.31
N ASP A 346 -7.31 -16.39 5.65
CA ASP A 346 -7.41 -17.13 6.91
C ASP A 346 -6.63 -16.43 8.03
N SER A 347 -5.45 -15.90 7.72
CA SER A 347 -4.57 -15.24 8.68
C SER A 347 -3.70 -14.13 8.08
N VAL A 348 -3.15 -13.30 8.95
CA VAL A 348 -2.10 -12.32 8.65
C VAL A 348 -0.78 -12.86 9.21
N LEU A 349 0.28 -12.89 8.38
CA LEU A 349 1.61 -13.23 8.86
C LEU A 349 2.17 -12.08 9.70
N VAL A 350 2.66 -12.39 10.89
CA VAL A 350 3.30 -11.45 11.82
C VAL A 350 4.55 -12.11 12.42
N ASP A 351 5.39 -11.33 13.08
CA ASP A 351 6.42 -11.83 13.99
C ASP A 351 6.06 -11.51 15.44
N GLN A 352 6.83 -12.02 16.39
CA GLN A 352 6.59 -11.85 17.82
C GLN A 352 6.55 -10.39 18.32
N TYR A 353 7.16 -9.45 17.59
CA TYR A 353 7.27 -8.04 17.99
C TYR A 353 6.27 -7.14 17.25
N CYS A 354 6.04 -7.39 15.96
CA CYS A 354 5.09 -6.61 15.15
C CYS A 354 3.64 -7.08 15.31
N ALA A 355 3.40 -8.28 15.85
CA ALA A 355 2.07 -8.73 16.22
C ALA A 355 1.33 -7.63 17.04
N PRO A 356 0.04 -7.40 16.75
CA PRO A 356 -0.73 -6.43 17.49
C PRO A 356 -0.84 -6.84 18.97
N THR A 357 -0.89 -5.85 19.86
CA THR A 357 -0.97 -6.10 21.32
C THR A 357 -2.32 -6.73 21.70
N ASP A 358 -3.34 -6.54 20.86
CA ASP A 358 -4.65 -7.18 20.96
C ASP A 358 -5.06 -7.81 19.62
N ARG A 359 -5.47 -9.07 19.61
CA ARG A 359 -5.95 -9.75 18.39
C ARG A 359 -7.16 -9.05 17.74
N ARG A 360 -7.93 -8.25 18.49
CA ARG A 360 -9.15 -7.57 18.01
C ARG A 360 -8.86 -6.55 16.92
N PHE A 361 -7.64 -6.04 16.83
CA PHE A 361 -7.22 -5.13 15.76
C PHE A 361 -7.27 -5.77 14.36
N LEU A 362 -7.27 -7.09 14.27
CA LEU A 362 -7.36 -7.81 13.01
C LEU A 362 -8.66 -8.62 12.88
N ALA A 363 -9.18 -8.72 11.65
CA ALA A 363 -10.33 -9.57 11.38
C ALA A 363 -9.92 -11.05 11.30
N GLU A 364 -8.74 -11.29 10.73
CA GLU A 364 -8.09 -12.58 10.54
C GLU A 364 -7.31 -13.00 11.79
N GLU A 365 -6.97 -14.29 11.87
CA GLU A 365 -6.04 -14.79 12.89
C GLU A 365 -4.61 -14.33 12.60
N CYS A 366 -3.72 -14.37 13.61
CA CYS A 366 -2.29 -14.12 13.41
C CYS A 366 -1.54 -15.44 13.20
N THR A 367 -0.78 -15.54 12.12
CA THR A 367 0.25 -16.57 11.95
C THR A 367 1.59 -15.96 12.34
N VAL A 368 2.20 -16.46 13.41
CA VAL A 368 3.48 -15.95 13.90
C VAL A 368 4.63 -16.75 13.29
N ILE A 369 5.55 -16.07 12.62
CA ILE A 369 6.83 -16.65 12.19
C ILE A 369 7.91 -16.44 13.25
N ASP A 370 8.73 -17.47 13.47
CA ASP A 370 9.91 -17.43 14.34
C ASP A 370 11.12 -16.83 13.59
N ALA A 371 10.93 -15.62 13.06
CA ALA A 371 11.90 -14.81 12.33
C ALA A 371 11.38 -13.36 12.21
N PRO A 372 12.21 -12.41 11.75
CA PRO A 372 11.70 -11.08 11.39
C PRO A 372 10.55 -11.15 10.37
N TYR A 373 9.54 -10.27 10.46
CA TYR A 373 8.48 -10.18 9.44
C TYR A 373 9.03 -10.02 8.01
N MET A 374 10.18 -9.34 7.87
CA MET A 374 10.95 -9.16 6.65
C MET A 374 12.43 -8.94 6.99
N ILE A 375 13.34 -9.32 6.11
CA ILE A 375 14.80 -9.14 6.24
C ILE A 375 15.34 -8.19 5.17
N LEU A 376 16.49 -7.57 5.41
CA LEU A 376 17.14 -6.67 4.45
C LEU A 376 17.51 -7.42 3.15
N PRO A 377 17.32 -6.81 1.96
CA PRO A 377 17.70 -7.43 0.69
C PRO A 377 19.19 -7.65 0.53
N ASP A 378 19.99 -6.80 1.16
CA ASP A 378 21.45 -6.80 1.10
C ASP A 378 22.02 -6.45 2.47
N VAL A 379 23.21 -6.97 2.79
CA VAL A 379 23.92 -6.65 4.03
C VAL A 379 24.38 -5.19 3.97
N PRO A 380 24.05 -4.36 4.97
CA PRO A 380 24.34 -2.93 4.91
C PRO A 380 25.82 -2.63 5.05
N THR A 381 26.31 -1.71 4.22
CA THR A 381 27.68 -1.19 4.24
C THR A 381 27.67 0.31 4.01
N LEU A 382 28.66 1.00 4.56
CA LEU A 382 28.92 2.41 4.29
C LEU A 382 30.07 2.53 3.28
N PRO A 383 30.13 3.62 2.50
CA PRO A 383 31.30 3.92 1.69
C PRO A 383 32.59 4.02 2.54
N ASP A 384 33.74 3.57 2.01
CA ASP A 384 35.02 3.52 2.73
C ASP A 384 35.45 4.86 3.37
N LYS A 385 35.04 5.99 2.80
CA LYS A 385 35.34 7.35 3.28
C LYS A 385 34.08 8.09 3.72
N PHE A 386 33.11 7.39 4.29
CA PHE A 386 31.91 8.02 4.81
C PHE A 386 32.24 8.91 6.02
N ILE A 387 31.88 10.19 5.92
CA ILE A 387 31.98 11.15 7.02
C ILE A 387 30.56 11.42 7.51
N PRO A 388 30.25 11.17 8.80
CA PRO A 388 28.93 11.48 9.35
C PRO A 388 28.52 12.94 9.15
N PRO A 389 27.24 13.23 8.85
CA PRO A 389 26.77 14.61 8.62
C PRO A 389 27.04 15.55 9.79
N ILE A 390 26.89 15.10 11.03
CA ILE A 390 27.25 15.88 12.23
C ILE A 390 28.71 16.38 12.20
N VAL A 391 29.66 15.56 11.73
CA VAL A 391 31.08 15.94 11.62
C VAL A 391 31.28 16.92 10.47
N GLN A 392 30.61 16.69 9.34
CA GLN A 392 30.73 17.53 8.16
C GLN A 392 30.14 18.93 8.37
N ASN A 393 29.00 19.02 9.06
CA ASN A 393 28.19 20.23 9.13
C ASN A 393 28.33 20.98 10.47
N GLY A 394 28.75 20.29 11.54
CA GLY A 394 28.82 20.86 12.89
C GLY A 394 27.46 20.99 13.60
N PHE A 395 26.38 20.48 13.00
CA PHE A 395 25.05 20.46 13.60
C PHE A 395 24.31 19.17 13.24
N VAL A 396 23.33 18.79 14.07
CA VAL A 396 22.52 17.60 13.86
C VAL A 396 21.51 17.84 12.74
N THR A 397 21.47 16.92 11.77
CA THR A 397 20.46 16.90 10.72
C THR A 397 19.43 15.80 11.00
N PHE A 398 18.23 16.20 11.43
CA PHE A 398 17.07 15.32 11.47
C PHE A 398 16.54 15.10 10.05
N GLY A 399 16.16 13.87 9.73
CA GLY A 399 15.61 13.52 8.42
C GLY A 399 14.18 13.02 8.53
N GLN A 400 13.37 13.37 7.53
CA GLN A 400 12.06 12.75 7.38
C GLN A 400 11.88 12.13 5.98
N PRO A 401 12.24 10.84 5.82
CA PRO A 401 12.12 10.09 4.57
C PRO A 401 10.72 9.51 4.33
N ASN A 402 9.84 9.51 5.34
CA ASN A 402 8.51 8.94 5.18
C ASN A 402 7.63 9.84 4.31
N ARG A 403 6.74 9.19 3.56
CA ARG A 403 5.69 9.87 2.80
C ARG A 403 4.92 10.83 3.69
N LEU A 404 4.59 11.99 3.13
CA LEU A 404 3.90 13.07 3.85
C LEU A 404 2.53 12.66 4.37
N ASP A 405 1.86 11.69 3.74
CA ASP A 405 0.57 11.20 4.21
C ASP A 405 0.63 10.47 5.56
N LYS A 406 1.82 10.08 6.03
CA LYS A 406 2.03 9.47 7.36
C LYS A 406 2.26 10.49 8.47
N TRP A 407 2.41 11.76 8.14
CA TRP A 407 2.68 12.80 9.12
C TRP A 407 1.40 13.18 9.85
N THR A 408 1.55 13.57 11.11
CA THR A 408 0.45 14.03 11.96
C THR A 408 0.80 15.35 12.63
N PRO A 409 -0.20 16.12 13.12
CA PRO A 409 0.06 17.29 13.93
C PRO A 409 0.97 17.01 15.13
N ASP A 410 0.73 15.91 15.85
CA ASP A 410 1.53 15.53 17.02
C ASP A 410 3.00 15.27 16.68
N MET A 411 3.26 14.72 15.48
CA MET A 411 4.61 14.53 14.97
C MET A 411 5.34 15.86 14.78
N ILE A 412 4.66 16.87 14.21
CA ILE A 412 5.23 18.22 14.05
C ILE A 412 5.55 18.83 15.42
N VAL A 413 4.62 18.75 16.37
CA VAL A 413 4.80 19.30 17.73
C VAL A 413 6.00 18.65 18.42
N ARG A 414 6.11 17.32 18.35
CA ARG A 414 7.22 16.53 18.90
C ARG A 414 8.55 16.91 18.27
N ASP A 415 8.63 16.91 16.94
CA ASP A 415 9.88 17.18 16.22
C ASP A 415 10.34 18.63 16.45
N ALA A 416 9.39 19.58 16.46
CA ALA A 416 9.69 20.97 16.81
C ALA A 416 10.17 21.13 18.27
N ALA A 417 9.62 20.36 19.23
CA ALA A 417 10.09 20.38 20.61
C ALA A 417 11.56 19.96 20.72
N ILE A 418 11.97 18.91 20.01
CA ILE A 418 13.36 18.46 19.95
C ILE A 418 14.25 19.55 19.31
N MET A 419 13.80 20.14 18.20
CA MET A 419 14.55 21.19 17.52
C MET A 419 14.71 22.48 18.33
N ARG A 420 13.77 22.81 19.23
CA ARG A 420 13.92 23.98 20.12
C ARG A 420 15.03 23.77 21.15
N GLU A 421 15.15 22.57 21.70
CA GLU A 421 16.21 22.21 22.65
C GLU A 421 17.59 22.13 21.97
N LEU A 422 17.62 21.78 20.68
CA LEU A 422 18.84 21.68 19.86
C LEU A 422 18.87 22.82 18.84
N ALA A 423 19.17 24.03 19.30
CA ALA A 423 18.98 25.28 18.56
C ALA A 423 19.60 25.33 17.15
N ASP A 424 20.74 24.68 16.93
CA ASP A 424 21.46 24.67 15.64
C ASP A 424 21.02 23.54 14.69
N SER A 425 20.19 22.61 15.17
CA SER A 425 19.79 21.44 14.37
C SER A 425 18.91 21.82 13.17
N LYS A 426 18.93 21.00 12.13
CA LYS A 426 18.10 21.18 10.93
C LYS A 426 17.18 19.99 10.69
N MET A 427 16.06 20.24 10.01
CA MET A 427 15.17 19.21 9.49
C MET A 427 15.31 19.15 7.98
N LEU A 428 15.69 17.99 7.45
CA LEU A 428 15.72 17.68 6.03
C LEU A 428 14.49 16.85 5.67
N VAL A 429 13.58 17.45 4.90
CA VAL A 429 12.39 16.79 4.36
C VAL A 429 12.67 16.43 2.91
N PHE A 430 12.67 15.14 2.59
CA PHE A 430 12.91 14.69 1.22
C PHE A 430 11.85 13.70 0.77
N HIS A 431 11.06 14.15 -0.20
CA HIS A 431 9.94 13.44 -0.79
C HIS A 431 9.63 14.06 -2.16
N PRO A 432 9.18 13.33 -3.19
CA PRO A 432 8.88 13.94 -4.50
C PRO A 432 7.90 15.13 -4.40
N ASP A 433 6.91 15.04 -3.52
CA ASP A 433 5.89 16.08 -3.35
C ASP A 433 6.45 17.43 -2.87
N VAL A 434 7.64 17.48 -2.28
CA VAL A 434 8.24 18.77 -1.88
C VAL A 434 8.74 19.57 -3.09
N ALA A 435 8.62 19.05 -4.32
CA ALA A 435 8.74 19.83 -5.54
C ALA A 435 7.65 20.91 -5.66
N ALA A 436 6.48 20.67 -5.06
CA ALA A 436 5.36 21.61 -5.04
C ALA A 436 5.57 22.71 -3.98
N GLU A 437 5.27 23.96 -4.35
CA GLU A 437 5.46 25.10 -3.46
C GLU A 437 4.43 25.10 -2.31
N SER A 438 3.19 24.68 -2.58
CA SER A 438 2.14 24.52 -1.56
C SER A 438 2.60 23.61 -0.43
N VAL A 439 3.25 22.49 -0.76
CA VAL A 439 3.78 21.53 0.21
C VAL A 439 4.88 22.15 1.06
N ARG A 440 5.89 22.78 0.44
CA ARG A 440 6.99 23.45 1.17
C ARG A 440 6.47 24.55 2.09
N LYS A 441 5.54 25.36 1.59
CA LYS A 441 4.89 26.43 2.36
C LYS A 441 4.16 25.86 3.58
N ASN A 442 3.37 24.80 3.41
CA ASN A 442 2.60 24.21 4.49
C ASN A 442 3.51 23.58 5.55
N VAL A 443 4.55 22.83 5.15
CA VAL A 443 5.56 22.30 6.10
C VAL A 443 6.20 23.44 6.91
N ARG A 444 6.67 24.50 6.24
CA ARG A 444 7.25 25.67 6.91
C ARG A 444 6.27 26.32 7.88
N SER A 445 5.04 26.56 7.46
CA SER A 445 4.01 27.15 8.33
C SER A 445 3.71 26.28 9.56
N LEU A 446 3.69 24.96 9.41
CA LEU A 446 3.48 24.03 10.52
C LEU A 446 4.61 24.11 11.56
N PHE A 447 5.87 24.13 11.13
CA PHE A 447 7.03 24.29 12.03
C PHE A 447 7.15 25.71 12.61
N ALA A 448 6.88 26.74 11.81
CA ALA A 448 6.89 28.14 12.27
C ALA A 448 5.83 28.39 13.35
N ALA A 449 4.65 27.76 13.24
CA ALA A 449 3.63 27.80 14.28
C ALA A 449 4.10 27.17 15.62
N GLN A 450 5.16 26.36 15.59
CA GLN A 450 5.84 25.79 16.75
C GLN A 450 7.11 26.56 17.14
N GLY A 451 7.36 27.74 16.56
CA GLY A 451 8.51 28.58 16.89
C GLY A 451 9.83 28.13 16.25
N ILE A 452 9.79 27.31 15.20
CA ILE A 452 10.99 26.92 14.46
C ILE A 452 11.17 27.85 13.25
N ASP A 453 12.36 28.43 13.12
CA ASP A 453 12.69 29.31 11.99
C ASP A 453 12.68 28.54 10.65
N ASN A 454 12.14 29.16 9.60
CA ASN A 454 12.01 28.54 8.29
C ASN A 454 13.35 28.16 7.65
N SER A 455 14.46 28.82 8.01
CA SER A 455 15.81 28.50 7.52
C SER A 455 16.33 27.16 8.05
N ARG A 456 15.72 26.61 9.11
CA ARG A 456 16.06 25.31 9.68
C ARG A 456 15.36 24.14 9.00
N ILE A 457 14.44 24.41 8.06
CA ILE A 457 13.71 23.38 7.30
C ILE A 457 14.20 23.37 5.85
N GLU A 458 14.90 22.30 5.48
CA GLU A 458 15.43 22.07 4.14
C GLU A 458 14.58 21.04 3.37
N PHE A 459 14.52 21.20 2.04
CA PHE A 459 13.72 20.36 1.17
C PHE A 459 14.54 19.78 0.02
N ILE A 460 14.33 18.51 -0.29
CA ILE A 460 14.84 17.88 -1.52
C ILE A 460 13.72 17.07 -2.16
N ALA A 461 13.35 17.42 -3.40
CA ALA A 461 12.51 16.55 -4.21
C ALA A 461 13.36 15.35 -4.67
N ASN A 462 13.30 14.26 -3.90
CA ASN A 462 14.09 13.07 -4.22
C ASN A 462 13.47 12.31 -5.38
N THR A 463 14.32 11.57 -6.06
CA THR A 463 14.01 10.62 -7.11
C THR A 463 14.62 9.27 -6.71
N PRO A 464 14.33 8.17 -7.42
CA PRO A 464 14.97 6.89 -7.14
C PRO A 464 16.52 6.95 -7.19
N THR A 465 17.11 7.83 -7.99
CA THR A 465 18.56 7.89 -8.18
C THR A 465 19.31 8.63 -7.08
N ASN A 466 18.68 9.59 -6.40
CA ASN A 466 19.32 10.38 -5.33
C ASN A 466 18.77 10.08 -3.92
N TYR A 467 17.84 9.14 -3.79
CA TYR A 467 17.19 8.84 -2.51
C TYR A 467 18.19 8.41 -1.42
N VAL A 468 19.14 7.55 -1.79
CA VAL A 468 20.19 7.08 -0.86
C VAL A 468 21.12 8.22 -0.45
N ASP A 469 21.44 9.13 -1.36
CA ASP A 469 22.26 10.31 -1.05
C ASP A 469 21.52 11.27 -0.10
N CYS A 470 20.20 11.39 -0.23
CA CYS A 470 19.38 12.15 0.72
C CYS A 470 19.44 11.52 2.12
N LEU A 471 19.31 10.20 2.23
CA LEU A 471 19.44 9.48 3.51
C LEU A 471 20.82 9.70 4.14
N ARG A 472 21.89 9.67 3.34
CA ARG A 472 23.27 9.84 3.83
C ARG A 472 23.55 11.24 4.39
N ARG A 473 22.71 12.24 4.10
CA ARG A 473 22.78 13.59 4.70
C ARG A 473 22.12 13.69 6.08
N VAL A 474 21.53 12.61 6.58
CA VAL A 474 20.77 12.58 7.83
C VAL A 474 21.58 11.92 8.95
N ASP A 475 21.48 12.51 10.13
CA ASP A 475 22.03 11.98 11.38
C ASP A 475 21.01 11.14 12.16
N ILE A 476 19.76 11.58 12.26
CA ILE A 476 18.72 10.91 13.06
C ILE A 476 17.38 10.94 12.32
N VAL A 477 16.65 9.81 12.37
CA VAL A 477 15.25 9.74 11.92
C VAL A 477 14.34 9.45 13.10
N MET A 478 13.22 10.16 13.17
CA MET A 478 12.14 9.90 14.11
C MET A 478 10.94 9.35 13.33
N ASP A 479 10.52 8.15 13.69
CA ASP A 479 9.46 7.45 12.98
C ASP A 479 8.09 8.10 13.22
N PRO A 480 7.19 8.13 12.23
CA PRO A 480 5.81 8.53 12.43
C PRO A 480 5.06 7.53 13.34
N ILE A 481 4.16 8.07 14.17
CA ILE A 481 3.55 7.33 15.29
C ILE A 481 2.31 6.56 14.83
N MET A 482 1.50 7.19 13.96
CA MET A 482 0.27 6.57 13.47
C MET A 482 0.58 5.46 12.49
N VAL A 483 1.42 5.69 11.49
CA VAL A 483 1.84 4.66 10.53
C VAL A 483 3.34 4.68 10.40
N ASN A 484 4.01 3.69 10.97
CA ASN A 484 5.47 3.61 10.95
C ASN A 484 6.02 3.50 9.52
N GLY A 485 7.33 3.72 9.38
CA GLY A 485 8.09 3.21 8.26
C GLY A 485 8.05 1.68 8.21
N GLY A 486 7.82 1.13 7.02
CA GLY A 486 8.07 -0.28 6.72
C GLY A 486 9.43 -0.38 6.05
N ALA A 487 9.42 -0.48 4.72
CA ALA A 487 10.63 -0.39 3.89
C ALA A 487 11.50 0.84 4.16
N THR A 488 10.89 2.00 4.45
CA THR A 488 11.61 3.22 4.78
C THR A 488 12.48 3.07 6.03
N SER A 489 11.97 2.43 7.08
CA SER A 489 12.73 2.20 8.32
C SER A 489 13.91 1.26 8.08
N MET A 490 13.70 0.23 7.26
CA MET A 490 14.77 -0.68 6.84
C MET A 490 15.82 0.02 5.97
N ASP A 491 15.42 0.89 5.05
CA ASP A 491 16.35 1.71 4.24
C ASP A 491 17.17 2.68 5.14
N VAL A 492 16.55 3.25 6.18
CA VAL A 492 17.22 4.10 7.19
C VAL A 492 18.28 3.32 7.97
N LEU A 493 17.92 2.14 8.50
CA LEU A 493 18.86 1.25 9.19
C LEU A 493 19.99 0.78 8.27
N ALA A 494 19.67 0.49 7.01
CA ALA A 494 20.65 0.05 6.01
C ALA A 494 21.69 1.14 5.66
N GLN A 495 21.34 2.43 5.82
CA GLN A 495 22.28 3.55 5.68
C GLN A 495 22.95 3.94 7.00
N GLY A 496 22.81 3.13 8.05
CA GLY A 496 23.47 3.33 9.34
C GLY A 496 22.87 4.44 10.19
N ILE A 497 21.62 4.85 9.94
CA ILE A 497 21.00 5.99 10.59
C ILE A 497 20.22 5.52 11.83
N PRO A 498 20.50 6.06 13.03
CA PRO A 498 19.68 5.87 14.22
C PRO A 498 18.21 6.23 13.96
N LEU A 499 17.31 5.27 14.22
CA LEU A 499 15.87 5.39 14.04
C LEU A 499 15.18 5.30 15.40
N PHE A 500 14.55 6.38 15.84
CA PHE A 500 13.76 6.39 17.08
C PHE A 500 12.27 6.16 16.79
N THR A 501 11.63 5.29 17.57
CA THR A 501 10.21 4.97 17.41
C THR A 501 9.51 4.81 18.76
N VAL A 502 8.18 4.99 18.75
CA VAL A 502 7.30 4.62 19.87
C VAL A 502 6.37 3.52 19.35
N PRO A 503 6.43 2.29 19.88
CA PRO A 503 5.52 1.23 19.46
C PRO A 503 4.09 1.59 19.85
N GLY A 504 3.17 1.52 18.90
CA GLY A 504 1.73 1.53 19.18
C GLY A 504 1.19 0.12 19.39
N ASP A 505 -0.12 -0.02 19.30
CA ASP A 505 -0.83 -1.28 19.59
C ASP A 505 -1.15 -2.10 18.33
N GLN A 506 -1.22 -1.44 17.19
CA GLN A 506 -1.63 -2.05 15.92
C GLN A 506 -0.43 -2.50 15.08
N LEU A 507 -0.63 -3.44 14.15
CA LEU A 507 0.43 -4.02 13.31
C LEU A 507 1.35 -2.97 12.65
N PHE A 508 0.78 -1.99 11.96
CA PHE A 508 1.52 -0.93 11.26
C PHE A 508 2.18 0.11 12.19
N GLN A 509 1.88 0.09 13.49
CA GLN A 509 2.51 0.92 14.52
C GLN A 509 3.65 0.21 15.23
N ARG A 510 4.00 -1.01 14.79
CA ARG A 510 4.96 -1.89 15.46
C ARG A 510 6.07 -2.39 14.56
N PHE A 511 6.07 -2.04 13.27
CA PHE A 511 7.11 -2.47 12.32
C PHE A 511 8.49 -1.96 12.72
N SER A 512 8.66 -0.65 12.94
CA SER A 512 9.97 -0.11 13.34
C SER A 512 10.44 -0.66 14.68
N TYR A 513 9.51 -0.89 15.62
CA TYR A 513 9.83 -1.56 16.87
C TYR A 513 10.38 -2.97 16.64
N ALA A 514 9.68 -3.78 15.84
CA ALA A 514 10.12 -5.13 15.49
C ALA A 514 11.49 -5.13 14.80
N PHE A 515 11.71 -4.22 13.85
CA PHE A 515 13.00 -4.10 13.17
C PHE A 515 14.11 -3.75 14.15
N LEU A 516 13.90 -2.83 15.09
CA LEU A 516 14.91 -2.47 16.09
C LEU A 516 15.18 -3.62 17.07
N GLN A 517 14.18 -4.43 17.44
CA GLN A 517 14.42 -5.64 18.24
C GLN A 517 15.31 -6.62 17.49
N TYR A 518 14.95 -6.94 16.24
CA TYR A 518 15.71 -7.87 15.41
C TYR A 518 17.05 -7.32 14.92
N ALA A 519 17.24 -6.00 14.91
CA ALA A 519 18.51 -5.37 14.60
C ALA A 519 19.48 -5.35 15.79
N ASN A 520 19.08 -5.85 16.97
CA ASN A 520 19.80 -5.68 18.24
C ASN A 520 19.97 -4.21 18.67
N LEU A 521 18.96 -3.40 18.41
CA LEU A 521 18.94 -1.96 18.65
C LEU A 521 17.75 -1.48 19.53
N PRO A 522 17.35 -2.21 20.60
CA PRO A 522 16.16 -1.87 21.39
C PRO A 522 16.26 -0.52 22.13
N GLN A 523 17.46 0.03 22.30
CA GLN A 523 17.69 1.32 22.94
C GLN A 523 17.02 2.51 22.23
N PHE A 524 16.77 2.39 20.92
CA PHE A 524 16.09 3.40 20.11
C PHE A 524 14.56 3.29 20.15
N CYS A 525 14.02 2.29 20.85
CA CYS A 525 12.60 2.19 21.17
C CYS A 525 12.29 3.03 22.42
N ALA A 526 11.37 3.98 22.28
CA ALA A 526 10.88 4.79 23.38
C ALA A 526 9.54 4.26 23.91
N LYS A 527 9.25 4.52 25.19
CA LYS A 527 8.02 4.06 25.86
C LYS A 527 6.78 4.88 25.49
N ASN A 528 6.99 6.17 25.18
CA ASN A 528 5.96 7.14 24.82
C ASN A 528 6.63 8.37 24.19
N GLN A 529 5.81 9.36 23.77
CA GLN A 529 6.31 10.59 23.13
C GLN A 529 7.30 11.38 24.01
N LYS A 530 7.05 11.48 25.31
CA LYS A 530 7.93 12.20 26.23
C LYS A 530 9.30 11.52 26.34
N ASP A 531 9.31 10.19 26.47
CA ASP A 531 10.54 9.39 26.49
C ASP A 531 11.31 9.51 25.16
N LEU A 532 10.61 9.51 24.02
CA LEU A 532 11.24 9.69 22.71
C LEU A 532 11.95 11.04 22.63
N ILE A 533 11.28 12.14 23.01
CA ILE A 533 11.88 13.48 23.00
C ILE A 533 13.16 13.50 23.83
N GLN A 534 13.12 12.97 25.06
CA GLN A 534 14.28 12.96 25.95
C GLN A 534 15.43 12.11 25.40
N LYS A 535 15.13 10.90 24.90
CA LYS A 535 16.12 10.02 24.29
C LYS A 535 16.79 10.66 23.08
N VAL A 536 16.02 11.31 22.20
CA VAL A 536 16.56 11.98 21.02
C VAL A 536 17.43 13.15 21.42
N ILE A 537 16.99 14.01 22.34
CA ILE A 537 17.79 15.16 22.81
C ILE A 537 19.12 14.68 23.44
N GLN A 538 19.06 13.67 24.32
CA GLN A 538 20.25 13.12 24.97
C GLN A 538 21.23 12.53 23.94
N PHE A 539 20.72 11.77 22.97
CA PHE A 539 21.55 11.13 21.96
C PHE A 539 22.13 12.15 20.97
N ALA A 540 21.31 13.07 20.47
CA ALA A 540 21.70 14.11 19.52
C ALA A 540 22.64 15.15 20.13
N GLY A 541 22.53 15.42 21.44
CA GLY A 541 23.42 16.32 22.18
C GLY A 541 24.83 15.77 22.40
N ASN A 542 25.10 14.49 22.06
CA ASN A 542 26.41 13.87 22.17
C ASN A 542 26.99 13.61 20.77
N ALA A 543 27.78 14.58 20.26
CA ALA A 543 28.33 14.53 18.91
C ALA A 543 29.29 13.35 18.69
N ASP A 544 30.08 12.95 19.70
CA ASP A 544 31.01 11.82 19.61
C ASP A 544 30.23 10.51 19.47
N LEU A 545 29.20 10.32 20.30
CA LEU A 545 28.31 9.16 20.21
C LEU A 545 27.61 9.11 18.84
N LEU A 546 27.06 10.23 18.38
CA LEU A 546 26.40 10.30 17.08
C LEU A 546 27.37 9.98 15.93
N THR A 547 28.61 10.47 16.02
CA THR A 547 29.68 10.19 15.07
C THR A 547 30.04 8.71 15.04
N GLU A 548 30.17 8.06 16.20
CA GLU A 548 30.45 6.62 16.31
C GLU A 548 29.33 5.77 15.67
N TRP A 549 28.07 6.04 16.05
CA TRP A 549 26.92 5.28 15.55
C TRP A 549 26.72 5.48 14.05
N ARG A 550 26.85 6.72 13.55
CA ARG A 550 26.75 7.01 12.11
C ARG A 550 27.97 6.56 11.32
N GLY A 551 29.15 6.53 11.93
CA GLY A 551 30.42 6.14 11.32
C GLY A 551 30.57 4.65 11.08
N GLY A 552 29.56 3.83 11.41
CA GLY A 552 29.55 2.41 11.13
C GLY A 552 28.89 1.58 12.22
N GLY A 553 28.69 2.12 13.42
CA GLY A 553 28.09 1.41 14.55
C GLY A 553 26.74 0.77 14.20
N ILE A 554 25.79 1.55 13.65
CA ILE A 554 24.48 1.00 13.25
C ILE A 554 24.64 -0.07 12.17
N THR A 555 25.37 0.20 11.08
CA THR A 555 25.51 -0.77 9.98
C THR A 555 26.19 -2.06 10.43
N HIS A 556 27.20 -1.97 11.29
CA HIS A 556 27.89 -3.12 11.85
C HIS A 556 26.95 -3.97 12.71
N THR A 557 26.20 -3.34 13.62
CA THR A 557 25.22 -4.05 14.46
C THR A 557 24.13 -4.71 13.61
N VAL A 558 23.58 -4.00 12.62
CA VAL A 558 22.52 -4.52 11.74
C VAL A 558 23.04 -5.66 10.84
N ALA A 559 24.26 -5.54 10.30
CA ALA A 559 24.87 -6.58 9.47
C ALA A 559 25.05 -7.92 10.21
N GLY A 560 25.33 -7.87 11.52
CA GLY A 560 25.43 -9.05 12.39
C GLY A 560 24.10 -9.51 13.00
N SER A 561 22.97 -8.94 12.60
CA SER A 561 21.67 -9.17 13.23
C SER A 561 20.78 -10.15 12.43
N PRO A 562 19.72 -10.71 13.05
CA PRO A 562 18.68 -11.48 12.36
C PRO A 562 18.10 -10.82 11.11
N LEU A 563 18.14 -9.50 10.97
CA LEU A 563 17.67 -8.81 9.75
C LEU A 563 18.54 -9.08 8.51
N CYS A 564 19.75 -9.63 8.67
CA CYS A 564 20.65 -9.98 7.56
C CYS A 564 20.93 -11.49 7.49
N ASP A 565 20.31 -12.31 8.35
CA ASP A 565 20.52 -13.74 8.39
C ASP A 565 19.55 -14.47 7.44
N PHE A 566 19.94 -14.52 6.16
CA PHE A 566 19.19 -15.25 5.12
C PHE A 566 19.02 -16.73 5.46
N ALA A 567 19.99 -17.32 6.17
CA ALA A 567 19.95 -18.74 6.49
C ALA A 567 18.92 -19.02 7.60
N ALA A 568 18.96 -18.29 8.70
CA ALA A 568 17.96 -18.44 9.75
C ALA A 568 16.55 -18.09 9.23
N TYR A 569 16.44 -17.05 8.40
CA TYR A 569 15.17 -16.65 7.79
C TYR A 569 14.58 -17.78 6.94
N GLY A 570 15.38 -18.35 6.03
CA GLY A 570 14.96 -19.45 5.21
C GLY A 570 14.53 -20.69 6.01
N ALA A 571 15.32 -21.05 7.04
CA ALA A 571 15.01 -22.18 7.91
C ALA A 571 13.68 -21.98 8.67
N ALA A 572 13.36 -20.75 9.08
CA ALA A 572 12.08 -20.43 9.71
C ALA A 572 10.89 -20.65 8.77
N TRP A 573 11.00 -20.25 7.50
CA TRP A 573 9.98 -20.53 6.49
C TRP A 573 9.84 -22.03 6.22
N ASN A 574 10.94 -22.77 6.16
CA ASN A 574 10.90 -24.23 5.98
C ASN A 574 10.23 -24.95 7.16
N ARG A 575 10.27 -24.39 8.38
CA ARG A 575 9.52 -24.89 9.54
C ARG A 575 8.05 -24.47 9.52
N LEU A 576 7.75 -23.24 9.07
CA LEU A 576 6.40 -22.67 9.11
C LEU A 576 5.46 -23.34 8.11
N ILE A 577 5.89 -23.55 6.86
CA ILE A 577 4.99 -24.03 5.80
C ILE A 577 4.37 -25.40 6.13
N PRO A 578 5.11 -26.43 6.57
CA PRO A 578 4.50 -27.71 6.94
C PRO A 578 3.43 -27.57 8.03
N GLN A 579 3.68 -26.73 9.05
CA GLN A 579 2.73 -26.48 10.13
C GLN A 579 1.43 -25.84 9.63
N LEU A 580 1.53 -24.94 8.64
CA LEU A 580 0.37 -24.32 8.02
C LEU A 580 -0.46 -25.34 7.26
N VAL A 581 0.17 -26.20 6.46
CA VAL A 581 -0.50 -27.27 5.73
C VAL A 581 -1.29 -28.16 6.70
N ASP A 582 -0.65 -28.67 7.76
CA ASP A 582 -1.29 -29.52 8.78
C ASP A 582 -2.48 -28.83 9.49
N ARG A 583 -2.34 -27.53 9.81
CA ARG A 583 -3.43 -26.73 10.40
C ARG A 583 -4.61 -26.59 9.44
N GLY A 584 -4.33 -26.31 8.16
CA GLY A 584 -5.36 -26.19 7.11
C GLY A 584 -6.21 -27.44 6.98
N HIS A 585 -5.61 -28.62 7.16
CA HIS A 585 -6.36 -29.89 7.18
C HIS A 585 -7.22 -30.06 8.43
N THR A 586 -6.68 -29.73 9.60
CA THR A 586 -7.39 -29.88 10.88
C THR A 586 -8.63 -28.98 10.95
N GLN A 587 -8.53 -27.72 10.54
CA GLN A 587 -9.67 -26.79 10.51
C GLN A 587 -10.76 -27.22 9.52
N LYS A 588 -10.40 -27.90 8.41
CA LYS A 588 -11.36 -28.45 7.45
C LYS A 588 -12.13 -29.64 8.00
N LEU A 589 -11.51 -30.51 8.79
CA LEU A 589 -12.20 -31.63 9.46
C LEU A 589 -13.22 -31.13 10.47
N GLN A 590 -12.87 -30.10 11.25
CA GLN A 590 -13.77 -29.50 12.25
C GLN A 590 -14.97 -28.77 11.65
N LYS A 591 -14.86 -28.20 10.45
CA LYS A 591 -16.00 -27.55 9.74
C LYS A 591 -16.95 -28.53 9.04
N ARG A 592 -16.59 -29.82 8.96
CA ARG A 592 -17.41 -30.89 8.36
C ARG A 592 -18.20 -31.71 9.40
N MET A 593 -17.84 -31.56 10.67
CA MET A 593 -18.61 -32.06 11.83
C MET A 593 -19.57 -30.97 12.29
#